data_AF-A0A7X9GUT9-F1
#
_entry.id   AF-A0A7X9GUT9-F1
#
_cell.length_a   1.000
_cell.length_b   1.000
_cell.length_c   1.000
_cell.angle_alpha   90.00
_cell.angle_beta   90.00
_cell.angle_gamma   90.00
#
_symmetry.space_group_name_H-M   'P 1'
#
loop_
_entity.id
_entity.type
_entity.pdbx_description
1 polymer ?
#
loop_
_entity_poly.entity_id
_entity_poly.type
_entity_poly.pdbx_seq_one_letter_code
_entity_poly.pdbx_strand_id
1 'polypeptide(L)'
;MDTPLEHTYAAAVPELSVPWPAEEPPQPELVWLNEELARELGYDPEQLRSADGIALLSGQIDGTVAQAYAGHQFGNPNPQLGDGRAVLLGERVDPSGRRHDLHLKGAGRTPFARGGDGKAPLGPMLREAVIGEWLHAMGVPTTRALAVLSTGEQIAPRQGVTPEPGALMLRSAASHLRVGTFEYAAWHLDPEVRERLVRHTLARHHPG
;
A
#
# COMPACT_ATOMS: atom_id res chain seq x y z
N MET A 1 -11.97 1.28 16.75
CA MET A 1 -11.61 1.55 15.35
C MET A 1 -12.88 1.84 14.55
N ASP A 2 -13.49 3.00 14.77
CA ASP A 2 -14.95 3.12 14.63
C ASP A 2 -15.40 3.71 13.29
N THR A 3 -14.47 4.06 12.39
CA THR A 3 -14.81 4.56 11.05
C THR A 3 -14.21 3.62 10.01
N PRO A 4 -15.05 2.99 9.16
CA PRO A 4 -14.59 2.07 8.13
C PRO A 4 -13.69 2.78 7.11
N LEU A 5 -12.83 2.02 6.45
CA LEU A 5 -12.06 2.54 5.33
C LEU A 5 -12.98 2.81 4.14
N GLU A 6 -12.67 3.87 3.40
CA GLU A 6 -13.35 4.18 2.16
C GLU A 6 -12.59 3.57 0.96
N HIS A 7 -13.30 3.32 -0.15
CA HIS A 7 -12.71 2.69 -1.34
C HIS A 7 -12.98 3.55 -2.58
N THR A 8 -12.78 4.87 -2.48
CA THR A 8 -13.18 5.79 -3.56
C THR A 8 -12.37 5.59 -4.84
N TYR A 9 -11.08 5.24 -4.74
CA TYR A 9 -10.28 4.85 -5.91
C TYR A 9 -10.89 3.62 -6.62
N ALA A 10 -11.14 2.53 -5.87
CA ALA A 10 -11.65 1.29 -6.43
C ALA A 10 -13.06 1.46 -7.03
N ALA A 11 -13.89 2.31 -6.42
CA ALA A 11 -15.21 2.64 -6.95
C ALA A 11 -15.13 3.52 -8.21
N ALA A 12 -14.17 4.45 -8.30
CA ALA A 12 -14.02 5.34 -9.45
C ALA A 12 -13.42 4.62 -10.67
N VAL A 13 -12.49 3.69 -10.44
CA VAL A 13 -11.77 2.94 -11.47
C VAL A 13 -11.67 1.44 -11.12
N PRO A 14 -12.81 0.71 -11.13
CA PRO A 14 -12.83 -0.73 -10.87
C PRO A 14 -11.98 -1.54 -11.85
N GLU A 15 -11.80 -1.07 -13.08
CA GLU A 15 -10.97 -1.71 -14.12
C GLU A 15 -9.47 -1.69 -13.77
N LEU A 16 -9.06 -0.80 -12.86
CA LEU A 16 -7.69 -0.70 -12.35
C LEU A 16 -7.54 -1.32 -10.95
N SER A 17 -8.59 -1.95 -10.42
CA SER A 17 -8.68 -2.39 -9.04
C SER A 17 -9.15 -3.84 -8.98
N VAL A 18 -8.23 -4.78 -8.80
CA VAL A 18 -8.55 -6.20 -8.69
C VAL A 18 -8.79 -6.53 -7.21
N PRO A 19 -9.99 -6.96 -6.80
CA PRO A 19 -10.22 -7.44 -5.44
C PRO A 19 -9.26 -8.57 -5.11
N TRP A 20 -8.47 -8.41 -4.06
CA TRP A 20 -7.46 -9.38 -3.69
C TRP A 20 -7.15 -9.30 -2.20
N PRO A 21 -7.37 -10.38 -1.42
CA PRO A 21 -7.08 -10.39 0.01
C PRO A 21 -5.57 -10.39 0.25
N ALA A 22 -5.15 -9.84 1.40
CA ALA A 22 -3.80 -10.07 1.90
C ALA A 22 -3.66 -11.53 2.36
N GLU A 23 -2.49 -12.15 2.14
CA GLU A 23 -2.16 -13.45 2.72
C GLU A 23 -2.08 -13.32 4.25
N GLU A 24 -2.70 -14.24 4.97
CA GLU A 24 -2.67 -14.26 6.44
C GLU A 24 -1.26 -14.65 6.92
N PRO A 25 -0.55 -13.76 7.65
CA PRO A 25 0.74 -14.10 8.21
C PRO A 25 0.56 -15.11 9.37
N PRO A 26 1.42 -16.14 9.50
CA PRO A 26 1.30 -17.14 10.57
C PRO A 26 1.34 -16.57 11.99
N GLN A 27 2.23 -15.60 12.23
CA GLN A 27 2.45 -14.99 13.55
C GLN A 27 2.81 -13.51 13.36
N PRO A 28 1.82 -12.63 13.09
CA PRO A 28 2.08 -11.21 12.94
C PRO A 28 2.46 -10.59 14.28
N GLU A 29 3.66 -10.04 14.37
CA GLU A 29 4.10 -9.27 15.54
C GLU A 29 4.49 -7.85 15.14
N LEU A 30 4.02 -6.87 15.90
CA LEU A 30 4.35 -5.47 15.68
C LEU A 30 5.83 -5.23 16.00
N VAL A 31 6.62 -4.92 14.98
CA VAL A 31 8.04 -4.58 15.13
C VAL A 31 8.21 -3.09 15.39
N TRP A 32 7.42 -2.26 14.70
CA TRP A 32 7.47 -0.81 14.85
C TRP A 32 6.13 -0.17 14.47
N LEU A 33 5.74 0.86 15.23
CA LEU A 33 4.54 1.67 14.99
C LEU A 33 4.93 3.15 15.02
N ASN A 34 4.48 3.89 14.01
CA ASN A 34 4.57 5.33 13.97
C ASN A 34 3.40 5.95 14.72
N GLU A 35 3.56 6.18 16.02
CA GLU A 35 2.46 6.70 16.83
C GLU A 35 2.06 8.13 16.48
N GLU A 36 2.99 8.94 15.96
CA GLU A 36 2.68 10.30 15.51
C GLU A 36 1.75 10.25 14.31
N LEU A 37 2.12 9.49 13.28
CA LEU A 37 1.28 9.29 12.11
C LEU A 37 -0.04 8.59 12.45
N ALA A 38 -0.04 7.64 13.39
CA ALA A 38 -1.28 7.02 13.86
C ALA A 38 -2.26 8.06 14.40
N ARG A 39 -1.79 8.97 15.26
CA ARG A 39 -2.62 10.07 15.78
C ARG A 39 -3.03 11.05 14.69
N GLU A 40 -2.12 11.40 13.76
CA GLU A 40 -2.44 12.23 12.60
C GLU A 40 -3.59 11.65 11.77
N LEU A 41 -3.59 10.32 11.55
CA LEU A 41 -4.64 9.59 10.81
C LEU A 41 -5.92 9.35 11.64
N GLY A 42 -5.95 9.83 12.88
CA GLY A 42 -7.09 9.66 13.80
C GLY A 42 -7.23 8.24 14.35
N TYR A 43 -6.12 7.51 14.48
CA TYR A 43 -6.05 6.25 15.22
C TYR A 43 -5.52 6.48 16.64
N ASP A 44 -5.97 5.63 17.55
CA ASP A 44 -5.37 5.45 18.86
C ASP A 44 -4.23 4.42 18.75
N PRO A 45 -2.97 4.78 19.05
CA PRO A 45 -1.84 3.85 19.00
C PRO A 45 -2.03 2.59 19.86
N GLU A 46 -2.70 2.70 21.02
CA GLU A 46 -2.95 1.54 21.88
C GLU A 46 -3.98 0.59 21.26
N GLN A 47 -4.98 1.14 20.56
CA GLN A 47 -5.92 0.31 19.79
C GLN A 47 -5.20 -0.41 18.64
N LEU A 48 -4.23 0.23 17.97
CA LEU A 48 -3.45 -0.42 16.91
C LEU A 48 -2.58 -1.58 17.41
N ARG A 49 -2.29 -1.62 18.72
CA ARG A 49 -1.58 -2.74 19.39
C ARG A 49 -2.49 -3.88 19.83
N SER A 50 -3.81 -3.68 19.80
CA SER A 50 -4.78 -4.74 20.10
C SER A 50 -4.85 -5.79 18.99
N ALA A 51 -5.52 -6.92 19.24
CA ALA A 51 -5.72 -7.96 18.23
C ALA A 51 -6.40 -7.42 16.95
N ASP A 52 -7.45 -6.61 17.10
CA ASP A 52 -8.14 -6.00 15.96
C ASP A 52 -7.20 -5.00 15.24
N GLY A 53 -6.38 -4.27 16.00
CA GLY A 53 -5.36 -3.36 15.44
C GLY A 53 -4.34 -4.11 14.59
N ILE A 54 -3.82 -5.24 15.09
CA ILE A 54 -2.92 -6.11 14.33
C ILE A 54 -3.60 -6.68 13.08
N ALA A 55 -4.88 -7.05 13.16
CA ALA A 55 -5.65 -7.50 11.99
C ALA A 55 -5.71 -6.41 10.90
N LEU A 56 -6.00 -5.15 11.27
CA LEU A 56 -5.94 -4.01 10.34
C LEU A 56 -4.52 -3.83 9.76
N LEU A 57 -3.51 -3.77 10.63
CA LEU A 57 -2.13 -3.50 10.23
C LEU A 57 -1.53 -4.61 9.34
N SER A 58 -2.05 -5.84 9.44
CA SER A 58 -1.68 -6.99 8.61
C SER A 58 -2.64 -7.25 7.44
N GLY A 59 -3.63 -6.37 7.22
CA GLY A 59 -4.55 -6.42 6.09
C GLY A 59 -5.59 -7.54 6.15
N GLN A 60 -5.86 -8.10 7.34
CA GLN A 60 -6.88 -9.10 7.58
C GLN A 60 -8.27 -8.44 7.70
N ILE A 61 -8.65 -7.76 6.62
CA ILE A 61 -9.90 -7.03 6.48
C ILE A 61 -10.49 -7.29 5.09
N ASP A 62 -11.78 -7.01 4.93
CA ASP A 62 -12.45 -7.10 3.64
C ASP A 62 -12.19 -5.87 2.75
N GLY A 63 -12.43 -6.02 1.44
CA GLY A 63 -12.44 -4.91 0.49
C GLY A 63 -11.08 -4.47 -0.04
N THR A 64 -10.01 -5.21 0.28
CA THR A 64 -8.67 -4.91 -0.22
C THR A 64 -8.55 -5.13 -1.73
N VAL A 65 -7.76 -4.30 -2.41
CA VAL A 65 -7.55 -4.40 -3.86
C VAL A 65 -6.08 -4.30 -4.24
N ALA A 66 -5.66 -5.06 -5.25
CA ALA A 66 -4.37 -4.88 -5.92
C ALA A 66 -4.56 -3.96 -7.14
N GLN A 67 -3.75 -2.90 -7.27
CA GLN A 67 -3.90 -1.96 -8.37
C GLN A 67 -3.15 -2.41 -9.63
N ALA A 68 -3.78 -2.28 -10.79
CA ALA A 68 -3.11 -2.41 -12.08
C ALA A 68 -2.39 -1.10 -12.45
N TYR A 69 -1.17 -1.22 -12.95
CA TYR A 69 -0.45 -0.12 -13.59
C TYR A 69 0.58 -0.68 -14.58
N ALA A 70 1.12 0.18 -15.44
CA ALA A 70 2.17 -0.12 -16.39
C ALA A 70 3.41 0.72 -16.07
N GLY A 71 4.44 0.68 -16.91
CA GLY A 71 5.56 1.60 -16.72
C GLY A 71 6.71 1.38 -17.68
N HIS A 72 7.55 2.40 -17.82
CA HIS A 72 8.83 2.27 -18.49
C HIS A 72 9.92 1.88 -17.48
N GLN A 73 10.41 0.64 -17.54
CA GLN A 73 11.51 0.17 -16.69
C GLN A 73 12.83 0.30 -17.46
N PHE A 74 13.72 1.18 -16.99
CA PHE A 74 15.00 1.47 -17.65
C PHE A 74 14.83 1.89 -19.12
N GLY A 75 13.82 2.73 -19.40
CA GLY A 75 13.50 3.21 -20.75
C GLY A 75 12.70 2.25 -21.63
N ASN A 76 12.50 0.99 -21.22
CA ASN A 76 11.75 0.02 -22.00
C ASN A 76 10.29 -0.07 -21.50
N PRO A 77 9.29 -0.07 -22.41
CA PRO A 77 7.90 -0.19 -22.02
C PRO A 77 7.62 -1.58 -21.43
N ASN A 78 7.01 -1.60 -20.25
CA ASN A 78 6.42 -2.78 -19.66
C ASN A 78 4.90 -2.60 -19.64
N PRO A 79 4.15 -3.28 -20.53
CA PRO A 79 2.73 -3.06 -20.68
C PRO A 79 1.93 -3.44 -19.43
N GLN A 80 2.47 -4.29 -18.56
CA GLN A 80 1.79 -4.74 -17.35
C GLN A 80 2.75 -4.87 -16.17
N LEU A 81 2.60 -3.94 -15.24
CA LEU A 81 3.10 -4.04 -13.87
C LEU A 81 1.91 -4.32 -12.96
N GLY A 82 1.71 -3.51 -11.92
CA GLY A 82 0.69 -3.70 -10.90
C GLY A 82 1.29 -4.00 -9.54
N ASP A 83 0.44 -3.97 -8.52
CA ASP A 83 0.82 -4.23 -7.13
C ASP A 83 1.12 -5.72 -6.92
N GLY A 84 2.30 -6.17 -7.34
CA GLY A 84 2.68 -7.59 -7.31
C GLY A 84 2.91 -8.19 -5.93
N ARG A 85 2.96 -7.36 -4.88
CA ARG A 85 3.20 -7.76 -3.49
C ARG A 85 2.50 -6.84 -2.49
N ALA A 86 1.47 -6.15 -2.95
CA ALA A 86 0.85 -5.10 -2.18
C ALA A 86 -0.64 -5.06 -2.47
N VAL A 87 -1.40 -4.57 -1.49
CA VAL A 87 -2.83 -4.33 -1.62
C VAL A 87 -3.18 -3.01 -0.95
N LEU A 88 -4.01 -2.21 -1.61
CA LEU A 88 -4.66 -1.07 -1.00
C LEU A 88 -5.74 -1.61 -0.06
N LEU A 89 -5.57 -1.34 1.24
CA LEU A 89 -6.56 -1.69 2.26
C LEU A 89 -7.82 -0.82 2.13
N GLY A 90 -7.61 0.43 1.72
CA GLY A 90 -8.65 1.43 1.57
C GLY A 90 -8.09 2.80 1.91
N GLU A 91 -8.97 3.72 2.22
CA GLU A 91 -8.67 5.13 2.43
C GLU A 91 -9.18 5.57 3.79
N ARG A 92 -8.33 6.28 4.53
CA ARG A 92 -8.65 6.89 5.80
C ARG A 92 -8.81 8.39 5.61
N VAL A 93 -9.93 8.94 6.06
CA VAL A 93 -10.07 10.40 6.23
C VAL A 93 -9.58 10.75 7.64
N ASP A 94 -8.58 11.62 7.70
CA ASP A 94 -8.01 12.08 8.96
C ASP A 94 -8.93 13.12 9.66
N PRO A 95 -8.67 13.46 10.94
CA PRO A 95 -9.50 14.44 11.67
C PRO A 95 -9.53 15.84 11.05
N SER A 96 -8.59 16.16 10.14
CA SER A 96 -8.59 17.41 9.37
C SER A 96 -9.33 17.33 8.04
N GLY A 97 -9.96 16.18 7.74
CA GLY A 97 -10.70 15.93 6.51
C GLY A 97 -9.83 15.55 5.31
N ARG A 98 -8.53 15.30 5.49
CA ARG A 98 -7.64 14.88 4.40
C ARG A 98 -7.68 13.37 4.23
N ARG A 99 -7.67 12.91 2.99
CA ARG A 99 -7.74 11.50 2.62
C ARG A 99 -6.35 10.89 2.42
N HIS A 100 -6.13 9.72 3.01
CA HIS A 100 -4.89 8.97 2.93
C HIS A 100 -5.17 7.53 2.53
N ASP A 101 -4.47 7.03 1.52
CA ASP A 101 -4.43 5.61 1.20
C ASP A 101 -3.69 4.85 2.30
N LEU A 102 -4.23 3.71 2.73
CA LEU A 102 -3.55 2.72 3.53
C LEU A 102 -3.15 1.54 2.64
N HIS A 103 -1.86 1.41 2.33
CA HIS A 103 -1.36 0.44 1.36
C HIS A 103 -0.40 -0.54 2.04
N LEU A 104 -0.82 -1.80 2.12
CA LEU A 104 -0.05 -2.87 2.73
C LEU A 104 0.94 -3.45 1.72
N LYS A 105 2.23 -3.41 2.06
CA LYS A 105 3.31 -4.03 1.28
C LYS A 105 3.78 -5.31 1.95
N GLY A 106 4.11 -6.32 1.14
CA GLY A 106 4.44 -7.66 1.61
C GLY A 106 3.23 -8.58 1.77
N ALA A 107 2.05 -8.16 1.29
CA ALA A 107 0.75 -8.79 1.50
C ALA A 107 0.56 -10.17 0.82
N GLY A 108 1.65 -10.80 0.38
CA GLY A 108 1.60 -12.03 -0.41
C GLY A 108 1.41 -11.78 -1.90
N ARG A 109 1.30 -12.88 -2.64
CA ARG A 109 1.27 -12.88 -4.10
C ARG A 109 -0.07 -12.38 -4.63
N THR A 110 -0.05 -11.38 -5.51
CA THR A 110 -1.22 -10.90 -6.26
C THR A 110 -1.18 -11.37 -7.72
N PRO A 111 -2.24 -11.13 -8.52
CA PRO A 111 -2.21 -11.40 -9.97
C PRO A 111 -1.09 -10.66 -10.72
N PHE A 112 -0.51 -9.61 -10.13
CA PHE A 112 0.55 -8.79 -10.72
C PHE A 112 1.97 -9.21 -10.28
N ALA A 113 2.12 -10.31 -9.53
CA ALA A 113 3.39 -10.71 -8.93
C ALA A 113 4.47 -11.18 -9.91
N ARG A 114 4.11 -11.49 -11.17
CA ARG A 114 5.04 -11.83 -12.26
C ARG A 114 6.10 -12.88 -11.87
N GLY A 115 5.66 -13.92 -11.15
CA GLY A 115 6.52 -15.03 -10.69
C GLY A 115 7.14 -14.84 -9.30
N GLY A 116 7.01 -13.66 -8.68
CA GLY A 116 7.39 -13.46 -7.28
C GLY A 116 6.43 -14.11 -6.29
N ASP A 117 6.92 -14.39 -5.08
CA ASP A 117 6.14 -14.91 -3.95
C ASP A 117 5.25 -13.83 -3.29
N GLY A 118 5.47 -12.56 -3.61
CA GLY A 118 4.74 -11.44 -3.01
C GLY A 118 5.15 -11.11 -1.57
N LYS A 119 6.18 -11.76 -1.03
CA LYS A 119 6.65 -11.57 0.34
C LYS A 119 7.77 -10.53 0.40
N ALA A 120 8.07 -10.02 1.58
CA ALA A 120 9.10 -9.01 1.77
C ALA A 120 9.91 -9.25 3.05
N PRO A 121 11.24 -9.06 3.02
CA PRO A 121 12.07 -9.22 4.19
C PRO A 121 11.99 -7.99 5.10
N LEU A 122 12.18 -8.22 6.39
CA LEU A 122 12.10 -7.22 7.45
C LEU A 122 13.08 -6.06 7.25
N GLY A 123 14.34 -6.35 6.92
CA GLY A 123 15.38 -5.33 6.77
C GLY A 123 15.01 -4.22 5.76
N PRO A 124 14.64 -4.55 4.51
CA PRO A 124 14.16 -3.56 3.55
C PRO A 124 12.91 -2.78 3.96
N MET A 125 11.98 -3.38 4.72
CA MET A 125 10.81 -2.66 5.23
C MET A 125 11.20 -1.61 6.27
N LEU A 126 12.03 -1.99 7.24
CA LEU A 126 12.55 -1.04 8.24
C LEU A 126 13.36 0.09 7.59
N ARG A 127 14.15 -0.23 6.56
CA ARG A 127 14.92 0.78 5.81
C ARG A 127 14.00 1.76 5.06
N GLU A 128 12.92 1.27 4.44
CA GLU A 128 11.94 2.15 3.80
C GLU A 128 11.24 3.06 4.82
N ALA A 129 10.86 2.52 5.98
CA ALA A 129 10.28 3.30 7.06
C ALA A 129 11.24 4.40 7.55
N VAL A 130 12.48 4.06 7.90
CA VAL A 130 13.47 5.04 8.40
C VAL A 130 13.75 6.15 7.38
N ILE A 131 13.96 5.79 6.11
CA ILE A 131 14.25 6.79 5.06
C ILE A 131 13.02 7.66 4.78
N GLY A 132 11.83 7.06 4.71
CA GLY A 132 10.58 7.79 4.49
C GLY A 132 10.30 8.80 5.60
N GLU A 133 10.43 8.39 6.86
CA GLU A 133 10.21 9.29 8.00
C GLU A 133 11.28 10.38 8.11
N TRP A 134 12.53 10.06 7.77
CA TRP A 134 13.59 11.08 7.67
C TRP A 134 13.28 12.13 6.60
N LEU A 135 12.87 11.71 5.40
CA LEU A 135 12.47 12.63 4.32
C LEU A 135 11.31 13.54 4.75
N HIS A 136 10.31 12.97 5.43
CA HIS A 136 9.19 13.73 5.96
C HIS A 136 9.63 14.78 6.98
N ALA A 137 10.48 14.41 7.93
CA ALA A 137 11.02 15.32 8.94
C ALA A 137 11.84 16.47 8.32
N MET A 138 12.45 16.23 7.16
CA MET A 138 13.17 17.25 6.38
C MET A 138 12.25 18.10 5.49
N GLY A 139 10.93 17.88 5.52
CA GLY A 139 9.95 18.61 4.70
C GLY A 139 9.88 18.15 3.24
N VAL A 140 10.47 17.00 2.90
CA VAL A 140 10.43 16.44 1.54
C VAL A 140 9.15 15.61 1.38
N PRO A 141 8.31 15.87 0.36
CA PRO A 141 7.13 15.05 0.09
C PRO A 141 7.49 13.58 -0.12
N THR A 142 6.89 12.70 0.67
CA THR A 142 7.17 11.27 0.67
C THR A 142 5.94 10.48 1.13
N THR A 143 5.87 9.20 0.77
CA THR A 143 4.99 8.27 1.46
C THR A 143 5.50 8.03 2.88
N ARG A 144 4.58 7.84 3.82
CA ARG A 144 4.86 7.61 5.23
C ARG A 144 4.70 6.13 5.57
N ALA A 145 5.39 5.66 6.61
CA ALA A 145 5.21 4.31 7.12
C ALA A 145 4.43 4.37 8.43
N LEU A 146 3.27 3.69 8.48
CA LEU A 146 2.44 3.61 9.68
C LEU A 146 2.93 2.50 10.61
N ALA A 147 3.17 1.31 10.08
CA ALA A 147 3.63 0.19 10.89
C ALA A 147 4.49 -0.78 10.08
N VAL A 148 5.37 -1.50 10.78
CA VAL A 148 6.11 -2.66 10.28
C VAL A 148 5.84 -3.83 11.21
N LEU A 149 5.48 -4.98 10.63
CA LEU A 149 5.18 -6.22 11.34
C LEU A 149 6.09 -7.33 10.81
N SER A 150 6.55 -8.22 11.68
CA SER A 150 7.09 -9.51 11.26
C SER A 150 5.94 -10.46 10.95
N THR A 151 6.14 -11.46 10.09
CA THR A 151 5.07 -12.43 9.74
C THR A 151 5.21 -13.78 10.45
N GLY A 152 6.34 -14.02 11.12
CA GLY A 152 6.73 -15.35 11.63
C GLY A 152 7.33 -16.26 10.56
N GLU A 153 7.38 -15.84 9.30
CA GLU A 153 7.93 -16.62 8.20
C GLU A 153 9.43 -16.37 7.99
N GLN A 154 10.10 -17.36 7.41
CA GLN A 154 11.43 -17.20 6.81
C GLN A 154 11.27 -17.23 5.29
N ILE A 155 11.70 -16.17 4.62
CA ILE A 155 11.64 -16.07 3.16
C ILE A 155 13.00 -16.38 2.54
N ALA A 156 12.97 -16.83 1.28
CA ALA A 156 14.19 -17.12 0.55
C ALA A 156 15.11 -15.89 0.50
N PRO A 157 16.44 -16.07 0.69
CA PRO A 157 17.38 -14.96 0.66
C PRO A 157 17.28 -14.21 -0.67
N ARG A 158 17.14 -12.89 -0.61
CA ARG A 158 17.30 -12.05 -1.81
C ARG A 158 18.77 -11.81 -2.13
N GLN A 159 19.64 -11.90 -1.13
CA GLN A 159 21.08 -11.80 -1.25
C GLN A 159 21.73 -12.85 -0.33
N GLY A 160 22.80 -13.49 -0.82
CA GLY A 160 23.50 -14.52 -0.05
C GLY A 160 22.71 -15.83 0.07
N VAL A 161 22.86 -16.51 1.20
CA VAL A 161 22.34 -17.87 1.43
C VAL A 161 21.47 -18.02 2.67
N THR A 162 21.34 -16.97 3.48
CA THR A 162 20.63 -17.03 4.78
C THR A 162 19.18 -16.56 4.61
N PRO A 163 18.19 -17.37 4.99
CA PRO A 163 16.79 -16.93 4.99
C PRO A 163 16.59 -15.63 5.76
N GLU A 164 15.68 -14.79 5.27
CA GLU A 164 15.38 -13.49 5.87
C GLU A 164 14.01 -13.54 6.58
N PRO A 165 13.83 -12.88 7.73
CA PRO A 165 12.53 -12.78 8.38
C PRO A 165 11.53 -12.06 7.46
N GLY A 166 10.36 -12.65 7.24
CA GLY A 166 9.27 -12.04 6.50
C GLY A 166 8.65 -10.87 7.27
N ALA A 167 8.16 -9.87 6.53
CA ALA A 167 7.56 -8.67 7.08
C ALA A 167 6.48 -8.06 6.20
N LEU A 168 5.58 -7.36 6.87
CA LEU A 168 4.57 -6.47 6.30
C LEU A 168 4.92 -5.03 6.65
N MET A 169 4.54 -4.11 5.77
CA MET A 169 4.61 -2.67 6.05
C MET A 169 3.35 -1.98 5.57
N LEU A 170 2.63 -1.35 6.49
CA LEU A 170 1.49 -0.52 6.15
C LEU A 170 1.96 0.91 5.89
N ARG A 171 1.79 1.37 4.66
CA ARG A 171 2.15 2.71 4.21
C ARG A 171 0.93 3.63 4.19
N SER A 172 1.18 4.92 4.40
CA SER A 172 0.21 5.99 4.22
C SER A 172 0.67 6.99 3.16
N ALA A 173 -0.23 7.45 2.30
CA ALA A 173 0.05 8.48 1.30
C ALA A 173 -1.24 9.20 0.86
N ALA A 174 -1.14 10.41 0.31
CA ALA A 174 -2.30 11.07 -0.30
C ALA A 174 -2.92 10.23 -1.44
N SER A 175 -2.10 9.53 -2.23
CA SER A 175 -2.52 8.48 -3.16
C SER A 175 -1.35 7.57 -3.55
N HIS A 176 -1.69 6.39 -4.10
CA HIS A 176 -0.76 5.51 -4.82
C HIS A 176 -0.95 5.58 -6.34
N LEU A 177 -1.50 6.68 -6.85
CA LEU A 177 -1.51 6.95 -8.28
C LEU A 177 -0.07 7.12 -8.78
N ARG A 178 0.21 6.56 -9.96
CA ARG A 178 1.52 6.59 -10.61
C ARG A 178 1.32 7.11 -12.03
N VAL A 179 2.36 7.66 -12.66
CA VAL A 179 2.35 7.89 -14.13
C VAL A 179 1.96 6.59 -14.86
N GLY A 180 2.51 5.47 -14.40
CA GLY A 180 2.19 4.14 -14.88
C GLY A 180 0.71 3.72 -14.81
N THR A 181 -0.07 4.30 -13.88
CA THR A 181 -1.53 4.05 -13.81
C THR A 181 -2.22 4.63 -15.04
N PHE A 182 -1.82 5.84 -15.45
CA PHE A 182 -2.35 6.49 -16.67
C PHE A 182 -1.82 5.82 -17.94
N GLU A 183 -0.56 5.38 -17.95
CA GLU A 183 -0.01 4.59 -19.07
C GLU A 183 -0.80 3.30 -19.26
N TYR A 184 -1.11 2.57 -18.19
CA TYR A 184 -1.94 1.35 -18.26
C TYR A 184 -3.33 1.64 -18.82
N ALA A 185 -4.00 2.66 -18.29
CA ALA A 185 -5.31 3.06 -18.77
C ALA A 185 -5.28 3.48 -20.25
N ALA A 186 -4.24 4.17 -20.69
CA ALA A 186 -4.09 4.58 -22.09
C ALA A 186 -3.77 3.42 -23.05
N TRP A 187 -3.10 2.37 -22.57
CA TRP A 187 -2.70 1.23 -23.40
C TRP A 187 -3.75 0.13 -23.48
N HIS A 188 -4.54 -0.06 -22.41
CA HIS A 188 -5.39 -1.24 -22.27
C HIS A 188 -6.87 -0.97 -22.06
N LEU A 189 -7.26 0.25 -21.69
CA LEU A 189 -8.63 0.56 -21.28
C LEU A 189 -9.28 1.58 -22.22
N ASP A 190 -10.61 1.60 -22.18
CA ASP A 190 -11.39 2.51 -23.00
C ASP A 190 -11.15 3.99 -22.61
N PRO A 191 -11.27 4.93 -23.56
CA PRO A 191 -11.08 6.36 -23.29
C PRO A 191 -11.92 6.91 -22.13
N GLU A 192 -13.11 6.36 -21.89
CA GLU A 192 -14.00 6.74 -20.78
C GLU A 192 -13.39 6.41 -19.41
N VAL A 193 -12.73 5.26 -19.27
CA VAL A 193 -12.05 4.87 -18.03
C VAL A 193 -10.90 5.83 -17.74
N ARG A 194 -10.16 6.23 -18.77
CA ARG A 194 -9.10 7.23 -18.65
C ARG A 194 -9.64 8.59 -18.21
N GLU A 195 -10.77 9.03 -18.75
CA GLU A 195 -11.40 10.29 -18.33
C GLU A 195 -11.85 10.24 -16.86
N ARG A 196 -12.45 9.12 -16.44
CA ARG A 196 -12.81 8.89 -15.04
C ARG A 196 -11.59 8.91 -14.11
N LEU A 197 -10.48 8.27 -14.51
CA LEU A 197 -9.22 8.30 -13.76
C LEU A 197 -8.70 9.73 -13.61
N VAL A 198 -8.67 10.52 -14.68
CA VAL A 198 -8.25 11.92 -14.64
C VAL A 198 -9.16 12.74 -13.74
N ARG A 199 -10.49 12.59 -13.88
CA ARG A 199 -11.47 13.30 -13.05
C ARG A 199 -11.32 12.96 -11.56
N HIS A 200 -11.14 11.68 -11.23
CA HIS A 200 -10.88 11.23 -9.87
C HIS A 200 -9.59 11.85 -9.32
N THR A 201 -8.52 11.84 -10.11
CA THR A 201 -7.21 12.40 -9.73
C THR A 201 -7.30 13.90 -9.45
N LEU A 202 -7.98 14.65 -10.32
CA LEU A 202 -8.19 16.09 -10.14
C LEU A 202 -9.03 16.37 -8.90
N ALA A 203 -10.16 15.69 -8.72
CA ALA A 203 -10.99 15.86 -7.53
C ALA A 203 -10.23 15.53 -6.23
N ARG A 204 -9.30 14.58 -6.27
CA ARG A 204 -8.53 14.14 -5.11
C ARG A 204 -7.36 15.06 -4.76
N HIS A 205 -6.64 15.57 -5.76
CA HIS A 205 -5.35 16.26 -5.55
C HIS A 205 -5.36 17.74 -5.93
N HIS A 206 -6.32 18.17 -6.74
CA HIS A 206 -6.50 19.54 -7.17
C HIS A 206 -7.99 19.95 -7.13
N PRO A 207 -8.65 19.90 -5.96
CA PRO A 207 -10.02 20.40 -5.82
C PRO A 207 -10.01 21.94 -5.92
N GLY A 208 -10.17 22.47 -7.13
CA GLY A 208 -10.15 23.91 -7.43
C GLY A 208 -10.24 24.21 -8.92
#